data_AF-A0AAN0NH15-F1
#
_entry.id   AF-A0AAN0NH15-F1
#
_cell.length_a   1.000
_cell.length_b   1.000
_cell.length_c   1.000
_cell.angle_alpha   90.00
_cell.angle_beta   90.00
_cell.angle_gamma   90.00
#
_symmetry.space_group_name_H-M   'P 1'
#
loop_
_entity.id
_entity.type
_entity.pdbx_description
1 polymer ?
#
loop_
_entity_poly.entity_id
_entity_poly.type
_entity_poly.pdbx_seq_one_letter_code
_entity_poly.pdbx_strand_id
1 'polypeptide(L)'
;MTTETFYCGCPVDLEQRTFDRAACDYVPVNDNDRAKRTEAEHILPAFWIAHFHPGPSCWEKDEACGSARECCLKNDDRFKRAHNDLVNLTPAIGELNNVRSNLTYAIVPGEERLFGSCDFETDSDLRITEPREDVRGDIARVYFYMGETYDLEFPDELRTLLDEWDGTDPISPAEVDRNERIRGVQGTANDFVSQ
;
A
#
# COMPACT_ATOMS: atom_id res chain seq x y z
N MET A 1 -18.90 5.13 -7.95
CA MET A 1 -18.23 3.97 -7.34
C MET A 1 -18.11 4.21 -5.85
N THR A 2 -18.36 3.18 -5.05
CA THR A 2 -18.15 3.21 -3.60
C THR A 2 -16.67 2.98 -3.34
N THR A 3 -16.05 3.76 -2.46
CA THR A 3 -14.66 3.51 -2.04
C THR A 3 -14.63 2.27 -1.14
N GLU A 4 -13.64 1.40 -1.31
CA GLU A 4 -13.49 0.16 -0.55
C GLU A 4 -12.11 0.09 0.12
N THR A 5 -11.96 -0.76 1.14
CA THR A 5 -10.66 -1.05 1.74
C THR A 5 -9.81 -1.84 0.75
N PHE A 6 -8.53 -1.50 0.64
CA PHE A 6 -7.67 -2.02 -0.41
C PHE A 6 -7.51 -3.54 -0.39
N TYR A 7 -7.19 -4.11 0.77
CA TYR A 7 -6.90 -5.55 0.86
C TYR A 7 -8.13 -6.44 1.00
N CYS A 8 -9.29 -5.91 1.44
CA CYS A 8 -10.48 -6.72 1.73
C CYS A 8 -11.74 -6.32 0.96
N GLY A 9 -11.76 -5.19 0.26
CA GLY A 9 -12.93 -4.76 -0.51
C GLY A 9 -14.13 -4.34 0.35
N CYS A 10 -13.89 -3.96 1.61
CA CYS A 10 -14.99 -3.55 2.49
C CYS A 10 -15.42 -2.12 2.12
N PRO A 11 -16.71 -1.83 1.87
CA PRO A 11 -17.19 -0.48 1.63
C PRO A 11 -16.76 0.48 2.75
N VAL A 12 -16.21 1.64 2.38
CA VAL A 12 -15.63 2.62 3.30
C VAL A 12 -16.51 3.86 3.42
N ASP A 13 -16.70 4.32 4.66
CA ASP A 13 -17.11 5.69 4.96
C ASP A 13 -15.85 6.50 5.30
N LEU A 14 -15.40 7.32 4.35
CA LEU A 14 -14.18 8.13 4.50
C LEU A 14 -14.35 9.27 5.51
N GLU A 15 -15.57 9.77 5.72
CA GLU A 15 -15.83 10.85 6.67
C GLU A 15 -15.72 10.35 8.10
N GLN A 16 -16.32 9.18 8.37
CA GLN A 16 -16.28 8.53 9.68
C GLN A 16 -15.01 7.69 9.90
N ARG A 17 -14.24 7.42 8.84
CA ARG A 17 -13.08 6.52 8.84
C ARG A 17 -13.44 5.11 9.30
N THR A 18 -14.60 4.64 8.88
CA THR A 18 -15.15 3.32 9.20
C THR A 18 -15.39 2.53 7.91
N PHE A 19 -15.71 1.25 8.05
CA PHE A 19 -15.99 0.36 6.93
C PHE A 19 -17.07 -0.67 7.31
N ASP A 20 -17.80 -1.16 6.31
CA ASP A 20 -18.78 -2.22 6.49
C ASP A 20 -18.11 -3.59 6.49
N ARG A 21 -17.86 -4.12 7.70
CA ARG A 21 -17.26 -5.44 7.91
C ARG A 21 -18.12 -6.59 7.37
N ALA A 22 -19.45 -6.46 7.45
CA ALA A 22 -20.36 -7.52 7.07
C ALA A 22 -20.47 -7.65 5.54
N ALA A 23 -20.27 -6.55 4.81
CA ALA A 23 -20.28 -6.56 3.36
C ALA A 23 -19.11 -7.31 2.71
N CYS A 24 -17.98 -7.47 3.43
CA CYS A 24 -16.77 -8.15 2.96
C CYS A 24 -16.40 -9.41 3.77
N ASP A 25 -17.26 -9.83 4.71
CA ASP A 25 -17.03 -10.96 5.62
C ASP A 25 -15.67 -10.93 6.36
N TYR A 26 -15.19 -9.73 6.71
CA TYR A 26 -13.96 -9.56 7.47
C TYR A 26 -14.15 -9.98 8.93
N VAL A 27 -13.27 -10.85 9.41
CA VAL A 27 -13.23 -11.31 10.81
C VAL A 27 -11.89 -10.94 11.42
N PRO A 28 -11.86 -10.09 12.48
CA PRO A 28 -10.60 -9.70 13.09
C PRO A 28 -9.97 -10.84 13.89
N VAL A 29 -8.64 -10.95 13.84
CA VAL A 29 -7.90 -11.84 14.75
C VAL A 29 -7.91 -11.26 16.16
N ASN A 30 -7.78 -9.93 16.27
CA ASN A 30 -7.89 -9.17 17.50
C ASN A 30 -8.82 -7.96 17.32
N ASP A 31 -10.04 -8.03 17.85
CA ASP A 31 -11.08 -6.98 17.70
C ASP A 31 -10.83 -5.73 18.59
N ASN A 32 -9.65 -5.15 18.46
CA ASN A 32 -9.26 -3.88 19.06
C ASN A 32 -9.71 -2.68 18.19
N ASP A 33 -9.33 -1.47 18.60
CA ASP A 33 -9.73 -0.23 17.91
C ASP A 33 -9.23 -0.14 16.46
N ARG A 34 -8.09 -0.75 16.12
CA ARG A 34 -7.57 -0.75 14.75
C ARG A 34 -8.38 -1.63 13.82
N ALA A 35 -8.96 -2.73 14.32
CA ALA A 35 -9.87 -3.53 13.54
C ALA A 35 -11.15 -2.75 13.16
N LYS A 36 -11.50 -1.66 13.86
CA LYS A 36 -12.78 -0.93 13.75
C LYS A 36 -12.72 0.32 12.88
N ARG A 37 -11.54 0.66 12.36
CA ARG A 37 -11.30 1.90 11.61
C ARG A 37 -10.47 1.66 10.37
N THR A 38 -10.59 2.57 9.42
CA THR A 38 -9.68 2.64 8.28
C THR A 38 -8.43 3.43 8.63
N GLU A 39 -7.30 3.03 8.08
CA GLU A 39 -6.04 3.76 8.12
C GLU A 39 -5.51 3.97 6.70
N ALA A 40 -4.70 5.02 6.51
CA ALA A 40 -4.09 5.28 5.21
C ALA A 40 -2.89 4.34 5.04
N GLU A 41 -3.00 3.45 4.06
CA GLU A 41 -1.97 2.50 3.67
C GLU A 41 -1.04 3.12 2.65
N HIS A 42 0.26 3.00 2.91
CA HIS A 42 1.31 3.23 1.92
C HIS A 42 1.55 1.94 1.16
N ILE A 43 0.99 1.78 -0.05
CA ILE A 43 1.14 0.54 -0.85
C ILE A 43 2.61 0.16 -0.97
N LEU A 44 3.48 1.09 -1.35
CA LEU A 44 4.92 1.05 -1.11
C LEU A 44 5.22 1.67 0.27
N PRO A 45 5.65 0.89 1.28
CA PRO A 45 5.85 1.38 2.65
C PRO A 45 6.81 2.56 2.72
N ALA A 46 6.55 3.49 3.63
CA ALA A 46 7.45 4.59 3.94
C ALA A 46 8.90 4.11 4.20
N PHE A 47 9.06 2.96 4.88
CA PHE A 47 10.36 2.34 5.08
C PHE A 47 11.10 2.08 3.76
N TRP A 48 10.42 1.46 2.79
CA TRP A 48 11.01 1.11 1.50
C TRP A 48 11.20 2.30 0.57
N ILE A 49 10.36 3.34 0.67
CA ILE A 49 10.63 4.62 0.01
C ILE A 49 12.04 5.14 0.38
N ALA A 50 12.44 5.08 1.66
CA ALA A 50 13.76 5.53 2.06
C ALA A 50 14.90 4.59 1.62
N HIS A 51 14.66 3.27 1.59
CA HIS A 51 15.71 2.27 1.38
C HIS A 51 15.91 1.83 -0.07
N PHE A 52 14.92 2.00 -0.95
CA PHE A 52 15.07 1.71 -2.38
C PHE A 52 15.68 2.87 -3.16
N HIS A 53 15.83 4.04 -2.55
CA HIS A 53 16.57 5.12 -3.19
C HIS A 53 18.07 4.80 -3.16
N PRO A 54 18.79 4.94 -4.29
CA PRO A 54 20.20 4.55 -4.40
C PRO A 54 21.16 5.46 -3.60
N GLY A 55 20.72 6.67 -3.27
CA GLY A 55 21.47 7.58 -2.40
C GLY A 55 21.41 7.20 -0.91
N PRO A 56 22.10 7.95 -0.04
CA PRO A 56 22.04 7.72 1.40
C PRO A 56 20.60 7.73 1.93
N SER A 57 20.25 6.73 2.74
CA SER A 57 18.92 6.65 3.34
C SER A 57 18.74 7.76 4.38
N CYS A 58 17.60 8.45 4.33
CA CYS A 58 17.19 9.39 5.37
C CYS A 58 16.67 8.70 6.64
N TRP A 59 16.55 7.36 6.64
CA TRP A 59 15.86 6.57 7.67
C TRP A 59 16.70 6.38 8.93
N GLU A 60 17.18 7.48 9.49
CA GLU A 60 17.93 7.53 10.73
C GLU A 60 17.15 8.37 11.74
N LYS A 61 17.14 7.91 12.99
CA LYS A 61 16.56 8.69 14.10
C LYS A 61 17.63 9.58 14.69
N ASP A 62 17.39 10.89 14.72
CA ASP A 62 18.17 11.85 15.47
C ASP A 62 17.39 12.41 16.70
N GLU A 63 18.02 13.24 17.52
CA GLU A 63 17.37 13.85 18.70
C GLU A 63 16.28 14.88 18.34
N ALA A 64 16.26 15.37 17.10
CA ALA A 64 15.38 16.44 16.62
C ALA A 64 14.06 15.93 16.00
N CYS A 65 13.82 14.60 15.97
CA CYS A 65 12.56 13.99 15.55
C CYS A 65 12.18 12.77 16.41
N GLY A 66 10.87 12.49 16.53
CA GLY A 66 10.33 11.38 17.32
C GLY A 66 10.59 9.99 16.72
N SER A 67 10.76 9.89 15.40
CA SER A 67 11.01 8.65 14.66
C SER A 67 11.87 8.88 13.41
N ALA A 68 12.47 7.81 12.87
CA ALA A 68 13.21 7.87 11.59
C ALA A 68 12.33 8.36 10.42
N ARG A 69 11.06 7.93 10.37
CA ARG A 69 10.08 8.42 9.40
C ARG A 69 9.86 9.93 9.52
N GLU A 70 9.75 10.44 10.74
CA GLU A 70 9.60 11.87 11.00
C GLU A 70 10.86 12.65 10.58
N CYS A 71 12.05 12.10 10.81
CA CYS A 71 13.29 12.71 10.32
C CYS A 71 13.35 12.76 8.80
N CYS A 72 13.00 11.68 8.10
CA CYS A 72 12.86 11.69 6.65
C CYS A 72 11.88 12.78 6.17
N LEU A 73 10.68 12.86 6.78
CA LEU A 73 9.68 13.88 6.42
C LEU A 73 10.15 15.31 6.63
N LYS A 74 11.05 15.53 7.59
CA LYS A 74 11.58 16.85 7.95
C LYS A 74 12.76 17.27 7.07
N ASN A 75 13.63 16.32 6.74
CA ASN A 75 14.96 16.60 6.20
C ASN A 75 15.14 16.19 4.74
N ASP A 76 14.24 15.39 4.16
CA ASP A 76 14.32 14.91 2.78
C ASP A 76 13.05 15.27 1.99
N ASP A 77 13.16 16.26 1.11
CA ASP A 77 12.04 16.73 0.28
C ASP A 77 11.56 15.67 -0.73
N ARG A 78 12.44 14.78 -1.21
CA ARG A 78 12.08 13.70 -2.14
C ARG A 78 11.24 12.67 -1.40
N PHE A 79 11.69 12.24 -0.22
CA PHE A 79 10.94 11.36 0.66
C PHE A 79 9.59 11.98 1.03
N LYS A 80 9.57 13.27 1.40
CA LYS A 80 8.34 13.97 1.78
C LYS A 80 7.32 14.00 0.64
N ARG A 81 7.74 14.19 -0.61
CA ARG A 81 6.86 14.10 -1.77
C ARG A 81 6.36 12.67 -1.97
N ALA A 82 7.25 11.69 -2.04
CA ALA A 82 6.91 10.28 -2.22
C ALA A 82 5.94 9.74 -1.15
N HIS A 83 6.18 10.12 0.11
CA HIS A 83 5.34 9.74 1.23
C HIS A 83 3.92 10.32 1.14
N ASN A 84 3.78 11.54 0.64
CA ASN A 84 2.49 12.24 0.58
C ASN A 84 1.82 12.12 -0.79
N ASP A 85 2.37 11.31 -1.70
CA ASP A 85 1.81 11.06 -3.01
C ASP A 85 0.53 10.21 -2.89
N LEU A 86 -0.58 10.78 -3.35
CA LEU A 86 -1.89 10.14 -3.32
C LEU A 86 -1.94 8.87 -4.17
N VAL A 87 -1.09 8.70 -5.18
CA VAL A 87 -1.01 7.45 -5.96
C VAL A 87 -0.70 6.27 -5.04
N ASN A 88 0.16 6.48 -4.04
CA ASN A 88 0.62 5.46 -3.11
C ASN A 88 -0.25 5.30 -1.85
N LEU A 89 -1.34 6.07 -1.73
CA LEU A 89 -2.18 6.10 -0.53
C LEU A 89 -3.57 5.51 -0.79
N THR A 90 -3.95 4.51 0.00
CA THR A 90 -5.24 3.82 -0.11
C THR A 90 -5.84 3.53 1.27
N PRO A 91 -7.17 3.49 1.46
CA PRO A 91 -7.74 3.10 2.74
C PRO A 91 -7.54 1.59 2.97
N ALA A 92 -7.06 1.20 4.15
CA ALA A 92 -6.99 -0.19 4.57
C ALA A 92 -7.63 -0.37 5.95
N ILE A 93 -8.04 -1.59 6.28
CA ILE A 93 -8.43 -1.94 7.64
C ILE A 93 -7.20 -1.76 8.54
N GLY A 94 -7.35 -1.07 9.67
CA GLY A 94 -6.23 -0.74 10.55
C GLY A 94 -5.50 -1.98 11.10
N GLU A 95 -6.20 -3.10 11.33
CA GLU A 95 -5.55 -4.36 11.70
C GLU A 95 -4.64 -4.89 10.58
N LEU A 96 -5.11 -4.91 9.33
CA LEU A 96 -4.31 -5.36 8.18
C LEU A 96 -3.12 -4.45 7.93
N ASN A 97 -3.32 -3.13 7.95
CA ASN A 97 -2.22 -2.16 7.89
C ASN A 97 -1.16 -2.43 8.98
N ASN A 98 -1.58 -2.82 10.19
CA ASN A 98 -0.65 -3.16 11.27
C ASN A 98 0.21 -4.37 10.95
N VAL A 99 -0.43 -5.49 10.59
CA VAL A 99 0.26 -6.77 10.40
C VAL A 99 1.10 -6.74 9.12
N ARG A 100 0.64 -6.01 8.11
CA ARG A 100 1.38 -5.73 6.88
C ARG A 100 2.69 -5.00 7.18
N SER A 101 2.69 -4.03 8.09
CA SER A 101 3.89 -3.33 8.54
C SER A 101 4.74 -2.80 7.36
N ASN A 102 6.01 -3.20 7.25
CA ASN A 102 6.88 -2.99 6.10
C ASN A 102 7.24 -4.30 5.39
N LEU A 103 6.39 -5.33 5.49
CA LEU A 103 6.60 -6.61 4.80
C LEU A 103 6.57 -6.39 3.28
N THR A 104 7.42 -7.14 2.58
CA THR A 104 7.50 -7.09 1.11
C THR A 104 6.35 -7.93 0.52
N TYR A 105 5.84 -7.53 -0.63
CA TYR A 105 4.86 -8.37 -1.34
C TYR A 105 5.51 -9.63 -1.89
N ALA A 106 4.87 -10.78 -1.68
CA ALA A 106 5.19 -12.08 -2.28
C ALA A 106 4.00 -13.03 -2.11
N ILE A 107 4.12 -14.26 -2.60
CA ILE A 107 3.17 -15.34 -2.34
C ILE A 107 3.52 -16.02 -1.01
N VAL A 108 2.56 -16.10 -0.10
CA VAL A 108 2.66 -16.72 1.22
C VAL A 108 2.24 -18.19 1.13
N PRO A 109 3.11 -19.15 1.48
CA PRO A 109 2.74 -20.56 1.43
C PRO A 109 1.60 -20.91 2.41
N GLY A 110 0.62 -21.69 1.94
CA GLY A 110 -0.36 -22.37 2.79
C GLY A 110 -1.74 -21.72 2.89
N GLU A 111 -1.91 -20.48 2.40
CA GLU A 111 -3.23 -19.82 2.24
C GLU A 111 -4.04 -19.77 3.56
N GLU A 112 -3.40 -19.39 4.66
CA GLU A 112 -4.09 -19.30 5.96
C GLU A 112 -5.03 -18.08 6.01
N ARG A 113 -6.34 -18.32 5.84
CA ARG A 113 -7.38 -17.28 5.85
C ARG A 113 -7.70 -16.77 7.26
N LEU A 114 -6.78 -16.01 7.84
CA LEU A 114 -6.89 -15.48 9.22
C LEU A 114 -7.99 -14.43 9.38
N PHE A 115 -8.36 -13.72 8.31
CA PHE A 115 -9.22 -12.53 8.35
C PHE A 115 -10.63 -12.75 7.80
N GLY A 116 -11.15 -13.98 7.88
CA GLY A 116 -12.46 -14.34 7.33
C GLY A 116 -12.37 -14.62 5.83
N SER A 117 -13.26 -14.00 5.04
CA SER A 117 -13.21 -14.11 3.57
C SER A 117 -12.22 -13.14 2.91
N CYS A 118 -11.57 -12.28 3.71
CA CYS A 118 -10.54 -11.39 3.18
C CYS A 118 -9.30 -12.21 2.80
N ASP A 119 -9.01 -12.20 1.50
CA ASP A 119 -7.85 -12.85 0.90
C ASP A 119 -6.60 -11.99 1.16
N PHE A 120 -5.96 -12.22 2.30
CA PHE A 120 -4.82 -11.45 2.76
C PHE A 120 -4.02 -12.23 3.80
N GLU A 121 -2.75 -12.48 3.49
CA GLU A 121 -1.86 -13.27 4.31
C GLU A 121 -0.59 -12.50 4.64
N THR A 122 -0.01 -12.83 5.79
CA THR A 122 1.31 -12.33 6.20
C THR A 122 2.11 -13.46 6.80
N ASP A 123 3.37 -13.57 6.39
CA ASP A 123 4.36 -14.40 7.06
C ASP A 123 5.44 -13.48 7.65
N SER A 124 5.42 -13.33 8.98
CA SER A 124 6.36 -12.46 9.69
C SER A 124 7.79 -13.03 9.73
N ASP A 125 7.95 -14.35 9.64
CA ASP A 125 9.25 -15.02 9.67
C ASP A 125 9.96 -14.85 8.32
N LEU A 126 9.22 -15.01 7.22
CA LEU A 126 9.68 -14.73 5.85
C LEU A 126 9.65 -13.25 5.48
N ARG A 127 9.00 -12.42 6.31
CA ARG A 127 8.79 -10.97 6.12
C ARG A 127 8.05 -10.61 4.83
N ILE A 128 7.03 -11.39 4.50
CA ILE A 128 6.23 -11.23 3.27
C ILE A 128 4.75 -11.07 3.56
N THR A 129 4.04 -10.46 2.63
CA THR A 129 2.58 -10.35 2.63
C THR A 129 2.04 -10.70 1.25
N GLU A 130 0.95 -11.46 1.23
CA GLU A 130 0.21 -11.78 0.02
C GLU A 130 -1.14 -11.05 0.06
N PRO A 131 -1.42 -10.22 -0.94
CA PRO A 131 -2.73 -9.59 -1.11
C PRO A 131 -3.62 -10.44 -2.02
N ARG A 132 -4.93 -10.20 -1.94
CA ARG A 132 -5.93 -10.70 -2.89
C ARG A 132 -5.53 -10.44 -4.34
N GLU A 133 -5.92 -11.35 -5.22
CA GLU A 133 -5.47 -11.38 -6.61
C GLU A 133 -5.83 -10.10 -7.40
N ASP A 134 -7.01 -9.53 -7.17
CA ASP A 134 -7.59 -8.40 -7.90
C ASP A 134 -7.11 -7.02 -7.42
N VAL A 135 -6.03 -6.96 -6.65
CA VAL A 135 -5.28 -5.69 -6.41
C VAL A 135 -3.79 -5.83 -6.72
N ARG A 136 -3.36 -6.98 -7.24
CA ARG A 136 -1.94 -7.26 -7.50
C ARG A 136 -1.40 -6.34 -8.61
N GLY A 137 -2.20 -6.08 -9.63
CA GLY A 137 -1.92 -5.15 -10.71
C GLY A 137 -1.86 -3.71 -10.20
N ASP A 138 -2.80 -3.29 -9.35
CA ASP A 138 -2.77 -1.97 -8.69
C ASP A 138 -1.45 -1.76 -7.95
N ILE A 139 -1.01 -2.77 -7.19
CA ILE A 139 0.26 -2.75 -6.47
C ILE A 139 1.43 -2.59 -7.44
N ALA A 140 1.47 -3.40 -8.50
CA ALA A 140 2.52 -3.36 -9.51
C ALA A 140 2.64 -1.97 -10.14
N ARG A 141 1.53 -1.44 -10.65
CA ARG A 141 1.48 -0.10 -11.28
C ARG A 141 1.85 1.01 -10.30
N VAL A 142 1.48 0.91 -9.02
CA VAL A 142 1.92 1.87 -8.00
C VAL A 142 3.43 1.76 -7.76
N TYR A 143 4.00 0.56 -7.68
CA TYR A 143 5.45 0.39 -7.53
C TYR A 143 6.20 0.95 -8.74
N PHE A 144 5.76 0.66 -9.97
CA PHE A 144 6.39 1.21 -11.18
C PHE A 144 6.34 2.73 -11.22
N TYR A 145 5.17 3.33 -10.93
CA TYR A 145 5.04 4.78 -10.81
C TYR A 145 5.99 5.36 -9.77
N MET A 146 6.05 4.76 -8.57
CA MET A 146 6.89 5.25 -7.49
C MET A 146 8.37 5.10 -7.81
N GLY A 147 8.74 4.02 -8.50
CA GLY A 147 10.10 3.77 -9.01
C GLY A 147 10.54 4.83 -10.00
N GLU A 148 9.74 5.09 -11.02
CA GLU A 148 10.04 6.07 -12.06
C GLU A 148 10.01 7.51 -11.52
N THR A 149 9.00 7.86 -10.72
CA THR A 149 8.79 9.24 -10.25
C THR A 149 9.80 9.67 -9.19
N TYR A 150 10.26 8.74 -8.35
CA TYR A 150 11.09 9.03 -7.18
C TYR A 150 12.46 8.37 -7.20
N ASP A 151 12.89 7.83 -8.35
CA ASP A 151 14.20 7.21 -8.55
C ASP A 151 14.47 6.09 -7.52
N LEU A 152 13.54 5.12 -7.48
CA LEU A 152 13.64 3.98 -6.57
C LEU A 152 14.02 2.72 -7.35
N GLU A 153 15.02 2.01 -6.84
CA GLU A 153 15.52 0.77 -7.42
C GLU A 153 14.99 -0.43 -6.61
N PHE A 154 14.32 -1.34 -7.31
CA PHE A 154 13.76 -2.55 -6.72
C PHE A 154 14.64 -3.77 -7.02
N PRO A 155 14.76 -4.72 -6.08
CA PRO A 155 15.39 -6.01 -6.34
C PRO A 155 14.75 -6.75 -7.53
N ASP A 156 15.54 -7.54 -8.26
CA ASP A 156 15.09 -8.23 -9.48
C ASP A 156 13.96 -9.23 -9.19
N GLU A 157 13.98 -9.90 -8.04
CA GLU A 157 12.92 -10.82 -7.63
C GLU A 157 11.58 -10.09 -7.45
N LEU A 158 11.61 -8.90 -6.84
CA LEU A 158 10.43 -8.07 -6.66
C LEU A 158 9.94 -7.52 -8.01
N ARG A 159 10.85 -7.06 -8.89
CA ARG A 159 10.47 -6.61 -10.24
C ARG A 159 9.78 -7.71 -11.03
N THR A 160 10.33 -8.92 -11.00
CA THR A 160 9.74 -10.09 -11.69
C THR A 160 8.33 -10.38 -11.21
N LEU A 161 8.10 -10.32 -9.89
CA LEU A 161 6.77 -10.49 -9.31
C LEU A 161 5.81 -9.39 -9.77
N LEU A 162 6.24 -8.12 -9.76
CA LEU A 162 5.40 -7.00 -10.16
C LEU A 162 5.05 -7.06 -11.65
N ASP A 163 5.98 -7.48 -12.52
CA ASP A 163 5.72 -7.68 -13.95
C ASP A 163 4.66 -8.78 -14.17
N GLU A 164 4.73 -9.88 -13.41
CA GLU A 164 3.72 -10.94 -13.45
C GLU A 164 2.35 -10.43 -12.98
N TRP A 165 2.32 -9.69 -11.89
CA TRP A 165 1.11 -9.13 -11.31
C TRP A 165 0.43 -8.11 -12.22
N ASP A 166 1.19 -7.20 -12.82
CA ASP A 166 0.65 -6.25 -13.82
C ASP A 166 0.09 -6.98 -15.06
N GLY A 167 0.74 -8.08 -15.48
CA GLY A 167 0.28 -8.87 -16.63
C GLY A 167 -0.95 -9.75 -16.36
N THR A 168 -1.22 -10.08 -15.10
CA THR A 168 -2.31 -11.01 -14.71
C THR A 168 -3.53 -10.32 -14.11
N ASP A 169 -3.37 -9.10 -13.59
CA ASP A 169 -4.43 -8.27 -13.04
C ASP A 169 -4.55 -6.93 -13.83
N PRO A 170 -5.42 -6.90 -14.86
CA PRO A 170 -5.51 -5.78 -15.79
C PRO A 170 -6.14 -4.54 -15.15
N ILE A 171 -5.82 -3.37 -15.71
CA ILE A 171 -6.34 -2.08 -15.24
C ILE A 171 -7.87 -2.09 -15.15
N SER A 172 -8.38 -1.80 -13.96
CA SER A 172 -9.81 -1.74 -13.68
C SER A 172 -10.40 -0.34 -13.94
N PRO A 173 -11.72 -0.22 -14.19
CA PRO A 173 -12.38 1.08 -14.24
C PRO A 173 -12.24 1.88 -12.94
N ALA A 174 -12.15 1.20 -11.79
CA ALA A 174 -11.97 1.84 -10.49
C ALA A 174 -10.59 2.49 -10.35
N GLU A 175 -9.54 1.85 -10.86
CA GLU A 175 -8.21 2.43 -10.92
C GLU A 175 -8.16 3.67 -11.81
N VAL A 176 -8.77 3.62 -13.00
CA VAL A 176 -8.84 4.78 -13.91
C VAL A 176 -9.57 5.95 -13.25
N ASP A 177 -10.74 5.69 -12.66
CA ASP A 177 -11.52 6.70 -11.94
C ASP A 177 -10.73 7.31 -10.77
N ARG A 178 -10.00 6.48 -10.01
CA ARG A 178 -9.14 6.94 -8.91
C ARG A 178 -8.00 7.79 -9.45
N ASN A 179 -7.36 7.37 -10.54
CA ASN A 179 -6.22 8.06 -11.14
C ASN A 179 -6.60 9.48 -11.62
N GLU A 180 -7.75 9.63 -12.27
CA GLU A 180 -8.25 10.94 -12.72
C GLU A 180 -8.60 11.86 -11.53
N ARG A 181 -9.16 11.31 -10.45
CA ARG A 181 -9.41 12.07 -9.22
C ARG A 181 -8.11 12.56 -8.58
N ILE A 182 -7.08 11.72 -8.54
CA ILE A 182 -5.76 12.08 -8.03
C ILE A 182 -5.17 13.19 -8.90
N ARG A 183 -5.23 13.05 -10.23
CA ARG A 183 -4.79 14.10 -11.17
C ARG A 183 -5.44 15.45 -10.89
N GLY A 184 -6.75 15.45 -10.64
CA GLY A 184 -7.51 16.67 -10.33
C GLY A 184 -7.10 17.36 -9.01
N VAL A 185 -6.56 16.62 -8.04
CA VAL A 185 -6.16 17.14 -6.72
C VAL A 185 -4.66 17.46 -6.66
N GLN A 186 -3.82 16.55 -7.14
CA GLN A 186 -2.37 16.61 -7.01
C GLN A 186 -1.69 17.22 -8.24
N GLY A 187 -2.38 17.28 -9.38
CA GLY A 187 -1.85 17.73 -10.67
C GLY A 187 -1.06 16.65 -11.43
N THR A 188 -0.61 15.60 -10.75
CA THR A 188 0.03 14.40 -11.32
C THR A 188 -0.81 13.16 -11.03
N ALA A 189 -0.56 12.08 -11.76
CA ALA A 189 -1.25 10.81 -11.60
C ALA A 189 -0.32 9.65 -12.00
N ASN A 190 -0.79 8.42 -11.84
CA ASN A 190 -0.10 7.21 -12.27
C ASN A 190 -0.22 7.02 -13.79
N ASP A 191 0.86 7.25 -14.53
CA ASP A 191 0.89 7.09 -15.99
C ASP A 191 0.94 5.60 -16.43
N PHE A 192 1.04 4.65 -15.49
CA PHE A 192 0.89 3.20 -15.72
C PHE A 192 -0.58 2.74 -15.71
N VAL A 193 -1.53 3.62 -15.35
CA VAL A 193 -2.99 3.32 -15.33
C VAL A 193 -3.70 3.86 -16.58
N SER A 194 -2.96 4.45 -17.53
CA SER A 194 -3.51 5.07 -18.74
C SER A 194 -2.97 4.51 -20.06
N GLN A 195 -2.30 3.35 -20.04
CA GLN A 195 -1.66 2.73 -21.21
C GLN A 195 -2.44 1.51 -21.72
#